data_AF-A0A1I2SDJ1-F1
#
_entry.id   AF-A0A1I2SDJ1-F1
#
_cell.length_a   1.000
_cell.length_b   1.000
_cell.length_c   1.000
_cell.angle_alpha   90.00
_cell.angle_beta   90.00
_cell.angle_gamma   90.00
#
_symmetry.space_group_name_H-M   'P 1'
#
loop_
_entity.id
_entity.type
_entity.pdbx_description
1 polymer ?
#
loop_
_entity_poly.entity_id
_entity_poly.type
_entity_poly.pdbx_seq_one_letter_code
_entity_poly.pdbx_strand_id
1 'polypeptide(L)'
;MRLRNIIIGCLLLNAVALSGCGTNAGSTAAPDSSAQETESASEPDEEKTVNITVTESEKSSSENVNIGTNTSTGNKNVSTETDSDNDKADSSEDDSSDSERDVDSDSTDIWNSKDRDLIFNHDFTDDIKQDIAGASASSSSLNEELSQVQKVTEKYDELFKVCEAQLELNMAAGYTYMIWDEELNSLWKRFSASADASTKERVLKDEQNWISMKEEVVIDNLGRREDGGSMYPMLENSFLREITENRCVILASELARIKGEDFNMPERNIYGTYVDNQGTGNVYSSLIMRKGWENEDEAIVSLYRVGEIFGTFTKKTNDEYSFESNDETIKGIIRIKGWDGASFEVTEAGDSILAAGDKFDFGFVF
;
A
#
# COMPACT_ATOMS: atom_id res chain seq x y z
N MET A 1 7.23 18.63 14.18
CA MET A 1 6.53 18.31 12.92
C MET A 1 5.82 16.97 13.10
N ARG A 2 4.50 16.87 12.88
CA ARG A 2 3.79 15.60 13.00
C ARG A 2 3.54 15.03 11.60
N LEU A 3 4.38 14.11 11.14
CA LEU A 3 3.91 13.15 10.14
C LEU A 3 2.75 12.40 10.80
N ARG A 4 1.53 12.77 10.43
CA ARG A 4 0.38 11.91 10.71
C ARG A 4 0.56 10.68 9.84
N ASN A 5 0.53 9.50 10.45
CA ASN A 5 0.40 8.25 9.71
C ASN A 5 -0.68 8.44 8.65
N ILE A 6 -0.34 8.20 7.39
CA ILE A 6 -1.33 8.07 6.32
C ILE A 6 -2.16 6.84 6.70
N ILE A 7 -3.34 7.08 7.26
CA ILE A 7 -4.26 6.01 7.65
C ILE A 7 -4.86 5.47 6.35
N ILE A 8 -4.19 4.47 5.79
CA ILE A 8 -4.75 3.62 4.75
C ILE A 8 -5.99 2.93 5.35
N GLY A 9 -7.15 3.23 4.77
CA GLY A 9 -8.42 2.56 5.04
C GLY A 9 -9.29 3.17 6.13
N CYS A 10 -10.42 3.77 5.72
CA CYS A 10 -11.76 3.61 6.35
C CYS A 10 -12.88 4.43 5.64
N LEU A 11 -12.97 4.37 4.30
CA LEU A 11 -14.06 5.04 3.55
C LEU A 11 -14.87 4.12 2.61
N LEU A 12 -15.11 2.89 3.06
CA LEU A 12 -16.09 1.97 2.44
C LEU A 12 -17.16 1.46 3.43
N LEU A 13 -17.81 2.38 4.14
CA LEU A 13 -19.05 2.09 4.88
C LEU A 13 -20.12 3.17 4.62
N ASN A 14 -20.96 2.90 3.61
CA ASN A 14 -22.28 3.51 3.47
C ASN A 14 -23.22 2.52 2.77
N ALA A 15 -23.55 1.44 3.47
CA ALA A 15 -24.65 0.56 3.11
C ALA A 15 -25.97 1.23 3.51
N VAL A 16 -26.65 1.90 2.57
CA VAL A 16 -27.99 2.44 2.80
C VAL A 16 -28.99 1.28 2.80
N ALA A 17 -29.44 0.89 4.00
CA ALA A 17 -30.55 -0.02 4.15
C ALA A 17 -31.87 0.66 3.70
N LEU A 18 -32.34 0.34 2.49
CA LEU A 18 -33.65 0.76 2.01
C LEU A 18 -34.76 -0.08 2.67
N SER A 19 -35.26 0.42 3.80
CA SER A 19 -36.45 -0.09 4.47
C SER A 19 -37.72 0.26 3.69
N GLY A 20 -38.08 -0.61 2.75
CA GLY A 20 -39.32 -0.52 1.96
C GLY A 20 -40.56 -0.74 2.82
N CYS A 21 -41.12 0.34 3.36
CA CYS A 21 -42.41 0.31 4.06
C CYS A 21 -43.55 0.17 3.04
N GLY A 22 -44.30 -0.93 3.09
CA GLY A 22 -45.35 -1.26 2.13
C GLY A 22 -46.62 -1.80 2.81
N THR A 23 -47.47 -0.91 3.29
CA THR A 23 -48.79 -1.28 3.82
C THR A 23 -49.80 -1.54 2.71
N ASN A 24 -50.53 -2.67 2.76
CA ASN A 24 -51.96 -2.68 2.47
C ASN A 24 -52.68 -3.92 3.03
N ALA A 25 -53.92 -3.73 3.44
CA ALA A 25 -54.76 -4.74 4.10
C ALA A 25 -55.76 -5.41 3.13
N GLY A 26 -56.25 -6.62 3.44
CA GLY A 26 -57.18 -7.34 2.55
C GLY A 26 -57.67 -8.72 3.02
N SER A 27 -58.29 -8.79 4.20
CA SER A 27 -59.06 -9.91 4.80
C SER A 27 -59.65 -10.98 3.84
N THR A 28 -59.54 -12.29 4.18
CA THR A 28 -60.68 -13.10 4.71
C THR A 28 -60.36 -14.59 5.01
N ALA A 29 -60.90 -15.07 6.15
CA ALA A 29 -61.40 -16.43 6.46
C ALA A 29 -60.53 -17.71 6.34
N ALA A 30 -60.19 -18.29 7.51
CA ALA A 30 -60.13 -19.75 7.77
C ALA A 30 -61.52 -20.23 8.31
N PRO A 31 -61.82 -21.51 8.69
CA PRO A 31 -60.99 -22.55 9.36
C PRO A 31 -61.08 -23.94 8.66
N ASP A 32 -60.74 -25.13 9.17
CA ASP A 32 -60.41 -25.63 10.53
C ASP A 32 -59.65 -26.99 10.50
N SER A 33 -59.11 -27.43 11.66
CA SER A 33 -58.60 -28.78 12.02
C SER A 33 -57.32 -29.30 11.32
N SER A 34 -56.46 -30.16 11.89
CA SER A 34 -56.12 -30.55 13.28
C SER A 34 -54.98 -31.61 13.26
N ALA A 35 -54.10 -31.82 14.24
CA ALA A 35 -53.58 -31.03 15.38
C ALA A 35 -52.46 -31.84 16.10
N GLN A 36 -51.49 -31.16 16.74
CA GLN A 36 -50.54 -31.69 17.77
C GLN A 36 -49.53 -32.81 17.37
N GLU A 37 -48.33 -32.97 17.95
CA GLU A 37 -47.48 -32.15 18.85
C GLU A 37 -46.07 -32.76 18.89
N THR A 38 -45.03 -31.97 19.13
CA THR A 38 -44.13 -32.10 20.30
C THR A 38 -43.01 -31.05 20.25
N GLU A 39 -42.78 -30.38 21.38
CA GLU A 39 -41.75 -29.36 21.57
C GLU A 39 -40.38 -29.97 21.90
N SER A 40 -39.29 -29.27 21.57
CA SER A 40 -38.36 -28.78 22.60
C SER A 40 -37.46 -27.69 22.01
N ALA A 41 -37.42 -26.53 22.64
CA ALA A 41 -36.67 -25.36 22.16
C ALA A 41 -35.26 -25.24 22.78
N SER A 42 -34.38 -24.50 22.08
CA SER A 42 -33.32 -23.68 22.69
C SER A 42 -32.97 -22.52 21.77
N GLU A 43 -32.69 -21.36 22.37
CA GLU A 43 -32.58 -20.03 21.75
C GLU A 43 -31.28 -19.79 20.95
N PRO A 44 -31.19 -18.73 20.13
CA PRO A 44 -29.97 -18.36 19.43
C PRO A 44 -28.97 -17.64 20.35
N ASP A 45 -27.69 -17.97 20.24
CA ASP A 45 -26.60 -17.32 20.99
C ASP A 45 -26.46 -15.83 20.65
N GLU A 46 -26.22 -15.02 21.68
CA GLU A 46 -26.14 -13.55 21.62
C GLU A 46 -24.86 -13.05 20.90
N GLU A 47 -24.97 -11.91 20.19
CA GLU A 47 -23.82 -11.14 19.72
C GLU A 47 -22.97 -10.64 20.91
N LYS A 48 -21.86 -11.35 21.19
CA LYS A 48 -20.93 -10.93 22.23
C LYS A 48 -19.85 -10.01 21.66
N THR A 49 -20.12 -8.70 21.74
CA THR A 49 -19.13 -7.65 21.45
C THR A 49 -17.94 -7.77 22.40
N VAL A 50 -16.74 -7.99 21.84
CA VAL A 50 -15.48 -8.05 22.60
C VAL A 50 -14.72 -6.75 22.42
N ASN A 51 -14.87 -5.83 23.37
CA ASN A 51 -14.04 -4.63 23.45
C ASN A 51 -12.66 -4.99 24.02
N ILE A 52 -11.62 -5.02 23.19
CA ILE A 52 -10.24 -5.20 23.64
C ILE A 52 -9.66 -3.82 24.00
N THR A 53 -9.64 -3.50 25.28
CA THR A 53 -8.87 -2.37 25.82
C THR A 53 -7.41 -2.81 26.00
N VAL A 54 -6.48 -2.25 25.23
CA VAL A 54 -5.05 -2.46 25.44
C VAL A 54 -4.60 -1.57 26.60
N THR A 55 -4.44 -2.15 27.79
CA THR A 55 -3.69 -1.53 28.90
C THR A 55 -2.22 -1.88 28.79
N GLU A 56 -1.35 -0.86 28.70
CA GLU A 56 0.08 -1.03 28.91
C GLU A 56 0.34 -1.67 30.29
N SER A 57 1.17 -2.70 30.32
CA SER A 57 1.64 -3.31 31.57
C SER A 57 3.16 -3.28 31.61
N GLU A 58 3.68 -2.37 32.45
CA GLU A 58 5.08 -2.37 32.86
C GLU A 58 5.43 -3.72 33.48
N LYS A 59 6.64 -4.24 33.23
CA LYS A 59 7.13 -5.43 33.92
C LYS A 59 8.51 -5.23 34.55
N SER A 60 8.47 -4.69 35.76
CA SER A 60 9.50 -4.90 36.77
C SER A 60 9.31 -6.28 37.42
N SER A 61 10.38 -7.08 37.53
CA SER A 61 10.82 -7.66 38.81
C SER A 61 12.03 -8.59 38.63
N SER A 62 12.90 -8.55 39.64
CA SER A 62 14.16 -9.30 39.78
C SER A 62 13.98 -10.64 40.49
N GLU A 63 14.96 -11.55 40.32
CA GLU A 63 15.67 -12.37 41.35
C GLU A 63 16.10 -13.75 40.78
N ASN A 64 17.12 -14.47 41.27
CA ASN A 64 18.40 -14.13 41.93
C ASN A 64 19.16 -15.48 42.16
N VAL A 65 20.38 -15.68 41.64
CA VAL A 65 21.27 -16.79 42.08
C VAL A 65 22.73 -16.32 42.10
N ASN A 66 23.45 -16.70 43.15
CA ASN A 66 24.76 -16.19 43.59
C ASN A 66 25.88 -17.26 43.44
N ILE A 67 27.10 -16.93 43.88
CA ILE A 67 28.35 -17.72 43.99
C ILE A 67 29.28 -17.57 42.76
N GLY A 68 30.56 -17.19 42.91
CA GLY A 68 31.29 -16.88 44.15
C GLY A 68 32.69 -16.28 43.95
N THR A 69 33.26 -15.87 45.09
CA THR A 69 34.53 -15.16 45.33
C THR A 69 35.77 -15.61 44.54
N ASN A 70 36.60 -14.64 44.14
CA ASN A 70 38.04 -14.67 44.49
C ASN A 70 38.69 -13.28 44.51
N THR A 71 39.55 -13.06 45.52
CA THR A 71 40.23 -11.78 45.80
C THR A 71 41.68 -11.76 45.31
N SER A 72 42.15 -10.62 44.80
CA SER A 72 43.54 -10.19 45.02
C SER A 72 43.70 -8.68 44.91
N THR A 73 44.25 -8.09 45.98
CA THR A 73 45.32 -7.05 46.00
C THR A 73 45.57 -6.27 44.70
N GLY A 74 45.46 -4.94 44.59
CA GLY A 74 45.27 -3.89 45.61
C GLY A 74 46.46 -2.94 45.65
N ASN A 75 46.23 -1.63 45.54
CA ASN A 75 47.09 -0.63 46.18
C ASN A 75 46.34 0.68 46.46
N LYS A 76 46.74 1.36 47.53
CA LYS A 76 46.14 2.63 47.99
C LYS A 76 46.75 3.82 47.24
N ASN A 77 45.99 4.90 47.11
CA ASN A 77 46.38 6.10 47.84
C ASN A 77 45.18 6.94 48.26
N VAL A 78 45.26 7.44 49.49
CA VAL A 78 44.29 8.28 50.20
C VAL A 78 44.88 9.67 50.31
N SER A 79 44.06 10.72 50.21
CA SER A 79 43.99 11.92 51.10
C SER A 79 43.08 12.95 50.42
N THR A 80 41.80 13.09 50.76
CA THR A 80 41.20 13.84 51.91
C THR A 80 41.36 15.36 51.84
N GLU A 81 40.24 16.03 51.58
CA GLU A 81 39.75 17.27 52.21
C GLU A 81 40.56 18.58 51.96
N THR A 82 39.98 19.78 51.92
CA THR A 82 38.82 20.31 52.67
C THR A 82 38.14 21.48 51.94
N ASP A 83 36.91 21.83 52.29
CA ASP A 83 36.16 23.00 51.81
C ASP A 83 36.80 24.36 52.14
N SER A 84 36.49 25.39 51.34
CA SER A 84 36.25 26.77 51.80
C SER A 84 35.56 27.61 50.70
N ASP A 85 34.46 28.29 51.04
CA ASP A 85 33.79 29.27 50.17
C ASP A 85 34.65 30.52 49.90
N ASN A 86 34.48 31.16 48.74
CA ASN A 86 34.12 32.59 48.72
C ASN A 86 33.57 33.06 47.37
N ASP A 87 32.70 34.08 47.43
CA ASP A 87 32.03 34.70 46.29
C ASP A 87 32.98 35.41 45.30
N LYS A 88 32.63 35.34 44.01
CA LYS A 88 32.71 36.52 43.14
C LYS A 88 31.75 36.44 41.96
N ALA A 89 30.78 37.36 41.93
CA ALA A 89 30.01 37.64 40.73
C ALA A 89 30.91 38.33 39.68
N ASP A 90 30.76 37.92 38.43
CA ASP A 90 31.08 38.77 37.29
C ASP A 90 29.99 38.58 36.23
N SER A 91 29.45 39.69 35.75
CA SER A 91 28.30 39.73 34.85
C SER A 91 28.78 40.01 33.43
N SER A 92 28.53 39.09 32.51
CA SER A 92 28.53 39.40 31.08
C SER A 92 27.14 39.10 30.52
N GLU A 93 26.43 40.17 30.20
CA GLU A 93 25.24 40.15 29.36
C GLU A 93 25.65 39.66 27.97
N ASP A 94 24.89 38.72 27.40
CA ASP A 94 25.01 38.38 25.97
C ASP A 94 23.65 38.54 25.29
N ASP A 95 23.67 39.29 24.19
CA ASP A 95 22.51 39.91 23.56
C ASP A 95 21.96 38.98 22.48
N SER A 96 21.14 38.02 22.89
CA SER A 96 20.39 37.15 21.98
C SER A 96 19.27 37.95 21.29
N SER A 97 19.67 38.76 20.31
CA SER A 97 18.76 39.44 19.39
C SER A 97 17.80 38.45 18.73
N ASP A 98 16.55 38.49 19.19
CA ASP A 98 15.45 37.70 18.66
C ASP A 98 15.10 38.23 17.26
N SER A 99 15.64 37.58 16.24
CA SER A 99 15.30 37.90 14.85
C SER A 99 14.00 37.18 14.49
N GLU A 100 12.89 37.77 14.93
CA GLU A 100 11.57 37.52 14.34
C GLU A 100 11.69 37.71 12.82
N ARG A 101 11.78 36.59 12.10
CA ARG A 101 11.66 36.61 10.64
C ARG A 101 10.19 36.86 10.32
N ASP A 102 9.86 38.13 10.13
CA ASP A 102 8.68 38.56 9.37
C ASP A 102 8.73 37.91 7.98
N VAL A 103 8.19 36.70 7.87
CA VAL A 103 7.92 36.08 6.58
C VAL A 103 6.67 36.74 6.03
N ASP A 104 6.90 37.76 5.21
CA ASP A 104 5.87 38.46 4.47
C ASP A 104 5.00 37.44 3.72
N SER A 105 3.71 37.44 4.04
CA SER A 105 2.72 36.49 3.51
C SER A 105 2.27 36.89 2.09
N ASP A 106 3.22 37.27 1.24
CA ASP A 106 3.01 37.30 -0.20
C ASP A 106 3.22 35.89 -0.77
N SER A 107 2.43 35.55 -1.80
CA SER A 107 2.28 34.19 -2.32
C SER A 107 3.57 33.68 -2.96
N THR A 108 4.51 33.20 -2.14
CA THR A 108 5.77 32.62 -2.59
C THR A 108 5.46 31.30 -3.28
N ASP A 109 5.45 31.32 -4.61
CA ASP A 109 5.19 30.17 -5.45
C ASP A 109 6.18 29.04 -5.14
N ILE A 110 5.69 28.04 -4.39
CA ILE A 110 6.50 26.97 -3.79
C ILE A 110 7.19 26.16 -4.88
N TRP A 111 6.55 26.01 -6.05
CA TRP A 111 7.09 25.31 -7.22
C TRP A 111 8.26 26.04 -7.88
N ASN A 112 8.38 27.35 -7.67
CA ASN A 112 9.49 28.18 -8.12
C ASN A 112 10.48 28.52 -6.99
N SER A 113 10.24 28.05 -5.76
CA SER A 113 11.16 28.20 -4.64
C SER A 113 12.45 27.41 -4.86
N LYS A 114 13.55 27.94 -4.31
CA LYS A 114 14.82 27.21 -4.14
C LYS A 114 15.14 26.97 -2.66
N ASP A 115 14.28 27.45 -1.77
CA ASP A 115 14.37 27.21 -0.34
C ASP A 115 13.76 25.84 -0.04
N ARG A 116 14.63 24.88 0.28
CA ARG A 116 14.25 23.50 0.61
C ARG A 116 13.54 23.40 1.96
N ASP A 117 13.91 24.24 2.93
CA ASP A 117 13.19 24.29 4.19
C ASP A 117 11.75 24.77 3.93
N LEU A 118 11.54 25.76 3.06
CA LEU A 118 10.19 26.16 2.67
C LEU A 118 9.40 25.03 1.98
N ILE A 119 10.01 24.34 1.01
CA ILE A 119 9.37 23.25 0.25
C ILE A 119 8.99 22.07 1.16
N PHE A 120 9.93 21.55 1.96
CA PHE A 120 9.68 20.37 2.79
C PHE A 120 8.99 20.68 4.13
N ASN A 121 8.78 21.96 4.47
CA ASN A 121 7.83 22.36 5.52
C ASN A 121 6.40 22.57 5.01
N HIS A 122 6.17 22.58 3.70
CA HIS A 122 4.82 22.70 3.12
C HIS A 122 4.07 21.36 3.12
N ASP A 123 2.78 21.39 3.41
CA ASP A 123 1.89 20.22 3.34
C ASP A 123 1.08 20.27 2.04
N PHE A 124 1.56 19.57 1.01
CA PHE A 124 0.94 19.51 -0.31
C PHE A 124 -0.40 18.74 -0.36
N THR A 125 -0.92 18.22 0.77
CA THR A 125 -2.10 17.36 0.78
C THR A 125 -3.34 18.01 0.13
N ASP A 126 -3.55 19.31 0.31
CA ASP A 126 -4.70 20.02 -0.28
C ASP A 126 -4.39 20.54 -1.70
N ASP A 127 -3.13 20.84 -2.03
CA ASP A 127 -2.68 21.12 -3.40
C ASP A 127 -2.92 19.91 -4.33
N ILE A 128 -2.57 18.70 -3.88
CA ILE A 128 -2.79 17.45 -4.62
C ILE A 128 -4.26 17.26 -4.96
N LYS A 129 -5.17 17.44 -3.98
CA LYS A 129 -6.62 17.34 -4.21
C LYS A 129 -7.11 18.37 -5.20
N GLN A 130 -6.59 19.60 -5.14
CA GLN A 130 -6.95 20.66 -6.08
C GLN A 130 -6.44 20.35 -7.49
N ASP A 131 -5.20 19.87 -7.63
CA ASP A 131 -4.61 19.49 -8.91
C ASP A 131 -5.36 18.30 -9.54
N ILE A 132 -5.70 17.25 -8.76
CA ILE A 132 -6.52 16.10 -9.23
C ILE A 132 -7.93 16.54 -9.63
N ALA A 133 -8.60 17.35 -8.81
CA ALA A 133 -9.91 17.88 -9.16
C ALA A 133 -9.85 18.76 -10.44
N GLY A 134 -8.75 19.49 -10.64
CA GLY A 134 -8.46 20.25 -11.85
C GLY A 134 -8.21 19.37 -13.08
N ALA A 135 -7.45 18.28 -12.93
CA ALA A 135 -7.22 17.28 -13.98
C ALA A 135 -8.56 16.66 -14.43
N SER A 136 -9.39 16.23 -13.49
CA SER A 136 -10.74 15.69 -13.74
C SER A 136 -11.65 16.70 -14.44
N ALA A 137 -11.72 17.94 -13.92
CA ALA A 137 -12.62 18.97 -14.44
C ALA A 137 -12.21 19.57 -15.80
N SER A 138 -10.93 19.46 -16.17
CA SER A 138 -10.40 19.98 -17.45
C SER A 138 -10.36 18.94 -18.57
N SER A 139 -10.64 17.66 -18.28
CA SER A 139 -10.55 16.57 -19.24
C SER A 139 -11.87 16.28 -19.95
N SER A 140 -11.79 15.99 -21.24
CA SER A 140 -12.93 15.64 -22.10
C SER A 140 -13.23 14.15 -22.18
N SER A 141 -12.29 13.31 -21.73
CA SER A 141 -12.37 11.84 -21.68
C SER A 141 -11.56 11.29 -20.50
N LEU A 142 -11.83 10.06 -20.08
CA LEU A 142 -11.10 9.32 -19.05
C LEU A 142 -9.67 8.99 -19.48
N ASN A 143 -9.41 8.78 -20.78
CA ASN A 143 -8.04 8.66 -21.29
C ASN A 143 -7.27 9.99 -21.17
N GLU A 144 -7.91 11.13 -21.44
CA GLU A 144 -7.30 12.45 -21.20
C GLU A 144 -7.11 12.70 -19.70
N GLU A 145 -8.08 12.33 -18.86
CA GLU A 145 -8.04 12.48 -17.42
C GLU A 145 -6.82 11.78 -16.79
N LEU A 146 -6.63 10.49 -17.08
CA LEU A 146 -5.45 9.74 -16.63
C LEU A 146 -4.14 10.38 -17.18
N SER A 147 -4.16 10.92 -18.40
CA SER A 147 -3.02 11.63 -18.98
C SER A 147 -2.74 12.99 -18.31
N GLN A 148 -3.75 13.63 -17.71
CA GLN A 148 -3.59 14.87 -16.94
C GLN A 148 -3.14 14.56 -15.52
N VAL A 149 -3.66 13.50 -14.89
CA VAL A 149 -3.19 12.99 -13.59
C VAL A 149 -1.72 12.60 -13.66
N GLN A 150 -1.28 11.94 -14.74
CA GLN A 150 0.14 11.66 -14.97
C GLN A 150 1.00 12.95 -15.03
N LYS A 151 0.51 14.05 -15.62
CA LYS A 151 1.24 15.34 -15.59
C LYS A 151 1.25 15.98 -14.21
N VAL A 152 0.23 15.73 -13.38
CA VAL A 152 0.27 16.09 -11.96
C VAL A 152 1.36 15.27 -11.27
N THR A 153 1.45 13.95 -11.51
CA THR A 153 2.58 13.14 -11.00
C THR A 153 3.94 13.70 -11.43
N GLU A 154 4.12 14.01 -12.71
CA GLU A 154 5.36 14.61 -13.25
C GLU A 154 5.72 15.96 -12.59
N LYS A 155 4.73 16.81 -12.31
CA LYS A 155 4.91 18.07 -11.57
C LYS A 155 5.47 17.80 -10.16
N TYR A 156 4.98 16.78 -9.47
CA TYR A 156 5.46 16.42 -8.12
C TYR A 156 6.76 15.62 -8.13
N ASP A 157 7.07 14.87 -9.20
CA ASP A 157 8.35 14.19 -9.37
C ASP A 157 9.54 15.19 -9.42
N GLU A 158 9.30 16.47 -9.74
CA GLU A 158 10.30 17.54 -9.62
C GLU A 158 10.86 17.69 -8.19
N LEU A 159 10.10 17.33 -7.14
CA LEU A 159 10.56 17.37 -5.75
C LEU A 159 11.78 16.47 -5.52
N PHE A 160 11.88 15.32 -6.21
CA PHE A 160 13.03 14.43 -6.09
C PHE A 160 14.34 15.09 -6.54
N LYS A 161 14.29 16.10 -7.41
CA LYS A 161 15.49 16.81 -7.92
C LYS A 161 16.13 17.75 -6.89
N VAL A 162 15.39 18.09 -5.83
CA VAL A 162 15.85 18.97 -4.74
C VAL A 162 15.95 18.25 -3.39
N CYS A 163 15.69 16.94 -3.34
CA CYS A 163 15.96 16.11 -2.17
C CYS A 163 17.47 15.86 -2.01
N GLU A 164 17.98 15.94 -0.78
CA GLU A 164 19.31 15.43 -0.39
C GLU A 164 19.23 14.42 0.78
N ALA A 165 18.16 14.46 1.57
CA ALA A 165 17.96 13.57 2.71
C ALA A 165 16.94 12.46 2.40
N GLN A 166 17.16 11.26 2.96
CA GLN A 166 16.22 10.13 2.78
C GLN A 166 14.80 10.44 3.28
N LEU A 167 14.65 11.32 4.29
CA LEU A 167 13.33 11.77 4.75
C LEU A 167 12.57 12.53 3.65
N GLU A 168 13.25 13.39 2.91
CA GLU A 168 12.67 14.17 1.81
C GLU A 168 12.29 13.27 0.63
N LEU A 169 13.14 12.29 0.29
CA LEU A 169 12.85 11.26 -0.71
C LEU A 169 11.60 10.43 -0.32
N ASN A 170 11.49 10.04 0.96
CA ASN A 170 10.35 9.32 1.49
C ASN A 170 9.06 10.17 1.42
N MET A 171 9.15 11.49 1.65
CA MET A 171 8.03 12.44 1.53
C MET A 171 7.60 12.64 0.07
N ALA A 172 8.55 12.88 -0.85
CA ALA A 172 8.28 13.04 -2.27
C ALA A 172 7.57 11.81 -2.87
N ALA A 173 8.04 10.60 -2.54
CA ALA A 173 7.37 9.35 -2.92
C ALA A 173 5.97 9.22 -2.30
N GLY A 174 5.78 9.67 -1.05
CA GLY A 174 4.47 9.71 -0.40
C GLY A 174 3.47 10.62 -1.11
N TYR A 175 3.91 11.79 -1.58
CA TYR A 175 3.07 12.68 -2.39
C TYR A 175 2.71 12.08 -3.74
N THR A 176 3.63 11.43 -4.44
CA THR A 176 3.32 10.85 -5.75
C THR A 176 2.42 9.60 -5.66
N TYR A 177 2.46 8.85 -4.57
CA TYR A 177 1.43 7.86 -4.24
C TYR A 177 0.06 8.51 -3.95
N MET A 178 0.04 9.59 -3.14
CA MET A 178 -1.21 10.29 -2.77
C MET A 178 -1.98 10.85 -3.97
N ILE A 179 -1.29 11.31 -5.03
CA ILE A 179 -1.88 11.75 -6.30
C ILE A 179 -2.78 10.65 -6.90
N TRP A 180 -2.27 9.43 -6.97
CA TRP A 180 -3.01 8.30 -7.53
C TRP A 180 -4.06 7.71 -6.59
N ASP A 181 -3.85 7.75 -5.26
CA ASP A 181 -4.89 7.36 -4.30
C ASP A 181 -6.09 8.33 -4.33
N GLU A 182 -5.85 9.65 -4.46
CA GLU A 182 -6.94 10.63 -4.62
C GLU A 182 -7.70 10.42 -5.95
N GLU A 183 -7.01 10.13 -7.07
CA GLU A 183 -7.72 9.80 -8.31
C GLU A 183 -8.48 8.46 -8.24
N LEU A 184 -7.93 7.44 -7.55
CA LEU A 184 -8.66 6.18 -7.33
C LEU A 184 -9.97 6.43 -6.58
N ASN A 185 -9.92 7.24 -5.52
CA ASN A 185 -11.10 7.64 -4.74
C ASN A 185 -12.09 8.50 -5.58
N SER A 186 -11.59 9.40 -6.43
CA SER A 186 -12.36 10.20 -7.39
C SER A 186 -13.10 9.34 -8.42
N LEU A 187 -12.39 8.40 -9.05
CA LEU A 187 -12.96 7.40 -9.98
C LEU A 187 -13.99 6.53 -9.28
N TRP A 188 -13.66 5.97 -8.12
CA TRP A 188 -14.54 5.10 -7.35
C TRP A 188 -15.86 5.79 -7.00
N LYS A 189 -15.82 7.06 -6.58
CA LYS A 189 -17.00 7.87 -6.29
C LYS A 189 -17.88 8.07 -7.53
N ARG A 190 -17.29 8.36 -8.68
CA ARG A 190 -18.01 8.58 -9.96
C ARG A 190 -18.59 7.27 -10.51
N PHE A 191 -17.83 6.18 -10.47
CA PHE A 191 -18.27 4.83 -10.78
C PHE A 191 -19.42 4.39 -9.88
N SER A 192 -19.25 4.48 -8.56
CA SER A 192 -20.24 4.07 -7.55
C SER A 192 -21.57 4.82 -7.61
N ALA A 193 -21.60 6.02 -8.20
CA ALA A 193 -22.79 6.82 -8.41
C ALA A 193 -23.50 6.51 -9.75
N SER A 194 -22.79 5.86 -10.70
CA SER A 194 -23.24 5.65 -12.08
C SER A 194 -23.56 4.17 -12.38
N ALA A 195 -22.89 3.24 -11.71
CA ALA A 195 -23.05 1.80 -11.89
C ALA A 195 -24.40 1.28 -11.37
N ASP A 196 -24.97 0.27 -12.05
CA ASP A 196 -26.06 -0.53 -11.49
C ASP A 196 -25.58 -1.36 -10.29
N ALA A 197 -26.53 -1.89 -9.51
CA ALA A 197 -26.22 -2.62 -8.28
C ALA A 197 -25.31 -3.85 -8.51
N SER A 198 -25.51 -4.60 -9.61
CA SER A 198 -24.75 -5.81 -9.89
C SER A 198 -23.32 -5.53 -10.37
N THR A 199 -23.16 -4.53 -11.24
CA THR A 199 -21.84 -4.04 -11.67
C THR A 199 -21.07 -3.46 -10.49
N LYS A 200 -21.75 -2.69 -9.63
CA LYS A 200 -21.14 -2.11 -8.42
C LYS A 200 -20.71 -3.16 -7.40
N GLU A 201 -21.53 -4.19 -7.17
CA GLU A 201 -21.19 -5.28 -6.25
C GLU A 201 -19.98 -6.08 -6.73
N ARG A 202 -19.91 -6.40 -8.04
CA ARG A 202 -18.75 -7.07 -8.64
C ARG A 202 -17.47 -6.25 -8.42
N VAL A 203 -17.44 -5.00 -8.90
CA VAL A 203 -16.22 -4.18 -8.84
C VAL A 203 -15.86 -3.85 -7.39
N LEU A 204 -16.83 -3.65 -6.47
CA LEU A 204 -16.54 -3.52 -5.04
C LEU A 204 -15.82 -4.74 -4.47
N LYS A 205 -16.24 -5.95 -4.85
CA LYS A 205 -15.56 -7.17 -4.42
C LYS A 205 -14.14 -7.24 -4.98
N ASP A 206 -13.95 -6.83 -6.23
CA ASP A 206 -12.63 -6.77 -6.86
C ASP A 206 -11.71 -5.73 -6.16
N GLU A 207 -12.23 -4.56 -5.77
CA GLU A 207 -11.50 -3.57 -4.95
C GLU A 207 -11.14 -4.13 -3.56
N GLN A 208 -12.09 -4.81 -2.89
CA GLN A 208 -11.85 -5.39 -1.57
C GLN A 208 -10.77 -6.48 -1.61
N ASN A 209 -10.84 -7.36 -2.60
CA ASN A 209 -9.82 -8.38 -2.84
C ASN A 209 -8.44 -7.74 -3.10
N TRP A 210 -8.37 -6.72 -3.95
CA TRP A 210 -7.13 -5.95 -4.22
C TRP A 210 -6.55 -5.34 -2.95
N ILE A 211 -7.38 -4.64 -2.16
CA ILE A 211 -6.96 -4.02 -0.88
C ILE A 211 -6.41 -5.07 0.09
N SER A 212 -7.08 -6.22 0.25
CA SER A 212 -6.65 -7.28 1.17
C SER A 212 -5.28 -7.87 0.79
N MET A 213 -4.95 -7.96 -0.49
CA MET A 213 -3.67 -8.51 -0.96
C MET A 213 -2.52 -7.49 -0.93
N LYS A 214 -2.76 -6.17 -0.77
CA LYS A 214 -1.71 -5.14 -0.88
C LYS A 214 -0.53 -5.35 0.06
N GLU A 215 -0.76 -5.74 1.31
CA GLU A 215 0.31 -5.95 2.29
C GLU A 215 1.19 -7.14 1.92
N GLU A 216 0.58 -8.24 1.46
CA GLU A 216 1.27 -9.46 1.02
C GLU A 216 2.15 -9.18 -0.21
N VAL A 217 1.61 -8.55 -1.26
CA VAL A 217 2.42 -8.26 -2.46
C VAL A 217 3.49 -7.20 -2.24
N VAL A 218 3.33 -6.28 -1.28
CA VAL A 218 4.40 -5.35 -0.85
C VAL A 218 5.55 -6.16 -0.24
N ILE A 219 5.25 -7.13 0.63
CA ILE A 219 6.26 -7.98 1.27
C ILE A 219 6.97 -8.86 0.23
N ASP A 220 6.25 -9.46 -0.71
CA ASP A 220 6.85 -10.28 -1.78
C ASP A 220 7.77 -9.44 -2.69
N ASN A 221 7.40 -8.19 -2.98
CA ASN A 221 8.17 -7.32 -3.87
C ASN A 221 9.38 -6.64 -3.19
N LEU A 222 9.28 -6.27 -1.90
CA LEU A 222 10.26 -5.41 -1.22
C LEU A 222 10.95 -6.07 -0.01
N GLY A 223 10.53 -7.28 0.37
CA GLY A 223 10.86 -7.87 1.65
C GLY A 223 10.11 -7.20 2.80
N ARG A 224 10.51 -7.52 4.04
CA ARG A 224 9.83 -6.97 5.22
C ARG A 224 10.35 -5.57 5.58
N ARG A 225 9.46 -4.75 6.14
CA ARG A 225 9.79 -3.39 6.59
C ARG A 225 10.93 -3.36 7.61
N GLU A 226 11.02 -4.33 8.51
CA GLU A 226 12.13 -4.42 9.48
C GLU A 226 13.53 -4.56 8.83
N ASP A 227 13.60 -5.14 7.63
CA ASP A 227 14.86 -5.44 6.93
C ASP A 227 15.27 -4.32 5.94
N GLY A 228 14.31 -3.54 5.42
CA GLY A 228 14.55 -2.55 4.36
C GLY A 228 15.10 -1.17 4.79
N GLY A 229 15.24 -0.94 6.10
CA GLY A 229 15.87 0.28 6.65
C GLY A 229 15.19 1.60 6.26
N SER A 230 15.97 2.68 6.19
CA SER A 230 15.44 4.05 5.97
C SER A 230 14.90 4.31 4.56
N MET A 231 15.26 3.48 3.58
CA MET A 231 14.82 3.59 2.18
C MET A 231 13.49 2.87 1.92
N TYR A 232 13.10 1.92 2.78
CA TYR A 232 11.86 1.15 2.62
C TYR A 232 10.61 2.02 2.37
N PRO A 233 10.36 3.14 3.08
CA PRO A 233 9.15 3.95 2.83
C PRO A 233 9.10 4.58 1.43
N MET A 234 10.26 4.92 0.83
CA MET A 234 10.32 5.40 -0.55
C MET A 234 9.99 4.27 -1.54
N LEU A 235 10.54 3.07 -1.34
CA LEU A 235 10.26 1.91 -2.19
C LEU A 235 8.79 1.48 -2.09
N GLU A 236 8.27 1.40 -0.87
CA GLU A 236 6.87 1.06 -0.57
C GLU A 236 5.91 2.07 -1.22
N ASN A 237 6.12 3.37 -1.02
CA ASN A 237 5.31 4.39 -1.70
C ASN A 237 5.42 4.32 -3.23
N SER A 238 6.60 4.04 -3.79
CA SER A 238 6.80 3.94 -5.24
C SER A 238 6.07 2.73 -5.83
N PHE A 239 6.09 1.58 -5.15
CA PHE A 239 5.34 0.40 -5.55
C PHE A 239 3.83 0.57 -5.35
N LEU A 240 3.40 1.15 -4.21
CA LEU A 240 2.00 1.48 -3.95
C LEU A 240 1.44 2.46 -5.00
N ARG A 241 2.25 3.41 -5.49
CA ARG A 241 1.91 4.29 -6.61
C ARG A 241 1.62 3.48 -7.89
N GLU A 242 2.56 2.64 -8.31
CA GLU A 242 2.45 1.83 -9.55
C GLU A 242 1.19 0.96 -9.56
N ILE A 243 0.93 0.22 -8.47
CA ILE A 243 -0.26 -0.65 -8.41
C ILE A 243 -1.58 0.14 -8.30
N THR A 244 -1.53 1.37 -7.80
CA THR A 244 -2.70 2.26 -7.68
C THR A 244 -3.01 2.94 -9.01
N GLU A 245 -1.99 3.33 -9.77
CA GLU A 245 -2.12 3.77 -11.16
C GLU A 245 -2.80 2.70 -12.03
N ASN A 246 -2.32 1.45 -11.95
CA ASN A 246 -2.96 0.32 -12.64
C ASN A 246 -4.42 0.12 -12.21
N ARG A 247 -4.73 0.30 -10.92
CA ARG A 247 -6.12 0.24 -10.41
C ARG A 247 -7.00 1.38 -10.95
N CYS A 248 -6.46 2.60 -11.05
CA CYS A 248 -7.14 3.72 -11.70
C CYS A 248 -7.48 3.43 -13.16
N VAL A 249 -6.57 2.82 -13.92
CA VAL A 249 -6.83 2.41 -15.31
C VAL A 249 -8.00 1.40 -15.40
N ILE A 250 -8.01 0.37 -14.56
CA ILE A 250 -9.11 -0.61 -14.51
C ILE A 250 -10.43 0.10 -14.23
N LEU A 251 -10.48 0.94 -13.19
CA LEU A 251 -11.69 1.58 -12.72
C LEU A 251 -12.21 2.66 -13.69
N ALA A 252 -11.30 3.35 -14.38
CA ALA A 252 -11.62 4.23 -15.50
C ALA A 252 -12.23 3.44 -16.67
N SER A 253 -11.72 2.25 -17.01
CA SER A 253 -12.30 1.40 -18.07
C SER A 253 -13.73 0.93 -17.74
N GLU A 254 -14.02 0.63 -16.47
CA GLU A 254 -15.36 0.29 -15.98
C GLU A 254 -16.31 1.50 -16.03
N LEU A 255 -15.84 2.69 -15.63
CA LEU A 255 -16.60 3.94 -15.72
C LEU A 255 -16.87 4.36 -17.17
N ALA A 256 -15.90 4.21 -18.07
CA ALA A 256 -16.05 4.50 -19.50
C ALA A 256 -17.14 3.62 -20.13
N ARG A 257 -17.12 2.31 -19.81
CA ARG A 257 -18.14 1.34 -20.25
C ARG A 257 -19.56 1.74 -19.82
N ILE A 258 -19.72 2.27 -18.61
CA ILE A 258 -21.01 2.77 -18.11
C ILE A 258 -21.43 4.05 -18.81
N LYS A 259 -20.50 4.97 -19.09
CA LYS A 259 -20.74 6.22 -19.83
C LYS A 259 -21.03 6.01 -21.33
N GLY A 260 -20.65 4.87 -21.89
CA GLY A 260 -20.62 4.65 -23.35
C GLY A 260 -19.48 5.42 -24.03
N GLU A 261 -18.37 5.60 -23.33
CA GLU A 261 -17.17 6.31 -23.76
C GLU A 261 -16.14 5.32 -24.34
N ASP A 262 -15.51 5.66 -25.46
CA ASP A 262 -14.41 4.86 -26.01
C ASP A 262 -13.17 4.99 -25.11
N PHE A 263 -12.71 3.88 -24.53
CA PHE A 263 -11.54 3.83 -23.67
C PHE A 263 -10.48 2.87 -24.22
N ASN A 264 -9.26 3.38 -24.40
CA ASN A 264 -8.12 2.59 -24.81
C ASN A 264 -7.28 2.25 -23.57
N MET A 265 -7.08 0.94 -23.32
CA MET A 265 -6.15 0.49 -22.29
C MET A 265 -4.72 0.92 -22.69
N PRO A 266 -3.94 1.59 -21.81
CA PRO A 266 -2.56 1.96 -22.12
C PRO A 266 -1.66 0.72 -22.21
N GLU A 267 -0.50 0.85 -22.88
CA GLU A 267 0.52 -0.20 -22.88
C GLU A 267 1.10 -0.37 -21.47
N ARG A 268 1.36 -1.62 -21.06
CA ARG A 268 1.96 -1.93 -19.75
C ARG A 268 3.46 -2.15 -19.85
N ASN A 269 4.14 -1.88 -18.73
CA ASN A 269 5.52 -2.25 -18.51
C ASN A 269 5.68 -3.78 -18.53
N ILE A 270 6.92 -4.25 -18.76
CA ILE A 270 7.27 -5.67 -18.66
C ILE A 270 7.41 -6.12 -17.20
N TYR A 271 7.66 -5.18 -16.29
CA TYR A 271 7.66 -5.39 -14.85
C TYR A 271 6.23 -5.29 -14.28
N GLY A 272 6.00 -5.90 -13.14
CA GLY A 272 4.72 -5.90 -12.43
C GLY A 272 4.48 -7.19 -11.64
N THR A 273 3.35 -7.23 -10.92
CA THR A 273 2.94 -8.35 -10.07
C THR A 273 1.63 -8.96 -10.57
N TYR A 274 1.67 -10.23 -10.96
CA TYR A 274 0.51 -11.00 -11.41
C TYR A 274 0.15 -12.02 -10.34
N VAL A 275 -1.14 -12.25 -10.08
CA VAL A 275 -1.60 -13.05 -8.94
C VAL A 275 -2.73 -13.98 -9.33
N ASP A 276 -2.60 -15.29 -9.03
CA ASP A 276 -3.76 -16.14 -8.80
C ASP A 276 -4.27 -15.90 -7.37
N ASN A 277 -5.45 -15.28 -7.26
CA ASN A 277 -6.14 -15.05 -6.01
C ASN A 277 -7.37 -15.96 -5.83
N GLN A 278 -7.68 -16.81 -6.83
CA GLN A 278 -8.87 -17.66 -6.88
C GLN A 278 -10.20 -16.94 -6.61
N GLY A 279 -10.28 -15.63 -6.94
CA GLY A 279 -11.44 -14.78 -6.69
C GLY A 279 -11.62 -14.32 -5.22
N THR A 280 -10.55 -14.42 -4.43
CA THR A 280 -10.46 -14.04 -3.01
C THR A 280 -9.49 -12.87 -2.76
N GLY A 281 -9.36 -12.44 -1.51
CA GLY A 281 -8.41 -11.41 -1.07
C GLY A 281 -7.07 -11.95 -0.55
N ASN A 282 -6.66 -13.16 -0.95
CA ASN A 282 -5.37 -13.75 -0.58
C ASN A 282 -4.54 -14.04 -1.84
N VAL A 283 -3.21 -13.91 -1.77
CA VAL A 283 -2.30 -14.39 -2.82
C VAL A 283 -2.14 -15.90 -2.69
N TYR A 284 -2.54 -16.69 -3.70
CA TYR A 284 -2.27 -18.14 -3.70
C TYR A 284 -0.97 -18.45 -4.44
N SER A 285 -0.81 -17.86 -5.63
CA SER A 285 0.39 -17.96 -6.45
C SER A 285 0.65 -16.61 -7.09
N SER A 286 1.91 -16.21 -7.23
CA SER A 286 2.29 -14.93 -7.85
C SER A 286 3.42 -15.12 -8.87
N LEU A 287 3.40 -14.25 -9.87
CA LEU A 287 4.52 -14.00 -10.77
C LEU A 287 4.90 -12.54 -10.61
N ILE A 288 6.09 -12.29 -10.08
CA ILE A 288 6.66 -10.95 -9.97
C ILE A 288 7.76 -10.84 -11.02
N MET A 289 7.73 -9.78 -11.82
CA MET A 289 8.81 -9.44 -12.74
C MET A 289 9.30 -8.04 -12.37
N ARG A 290 10.60 -7.89 -12.08
CA ARG A 290 11.17 -6.63 -11.59
C ARG A 290 12.63 -6.46 -12.01
N LYS A 291 13.21 -5.29 -11.72
CA LYS A 291 14.66 -5.12 -11.69
C LYS A 291 15.25 -5.62 -10.39
N GLY A 292 16.32 -6.41 -10.48
CA GLY A 292 17.15 -6.80 -9.35
C GLY A 292 18.11 -5.70 -8.93
N TRP A 293 18.84 -5.95 -7.84
CA TRP A 293 19.77 -4.98 -7.24
C TRP A 293 21.03 -4.75 -8.09
N GLU A 294 21.42 -5.68 -8.95
CA GLU A 294 22.50 -5.53 -9.94
C GLU A 294 21.97 -5.05 -11.31
N ASN A 295 20.70 -4.60 -11.36
CA ASN A 295 19.96 -4.14 -12.55
C ASN A 295 19.70 -5.25 -13.60
N GLU A 296 19.78 -6.51 -13.18
CA GLU A 296 19.31 -7.68 -13.90
C GLU A 296 17.77 -7.74 -13.99
N ASP A 297 17.26 -8.53 -14.93
CA ASP A 297 15.83 -8.79 -15.10
C ASP A 297 15.44 -10.01 -14.25
N GLU A 298 14.87 -9.77 -13.06
CA GLU A 298 14.48 -10.82 -12.10
C GLU A 298 13.02 -11.25 -12.29
N ALA A 299 12.76 -12.55 -12.16
CA ALA A 299 11.42 -13.05 -11.94
C ALA A 299 11.35 -13.97 -10.71
N ILE A 300 10.27 -13.82 -9.94
CA ILE A 300 9.91 -14.69 -8.83
C ILE A 300 8.60 -15.38 -9.20
N VAL A 301 8.60 -16.71 -9.20
CA VAL A 301 7.40 -17.52 -9.41
C VAL A 301 7.06 -18.20 -8.09
N SER A 302 6.08 -17.66 -7.35
CA SER A 302 5.54 -18.26 -6.13
C SER A 302 4.35 -19.12 -6.48
N LEU A 303 4.37 -20.40 -6.10
CA LEU A 303 3.36 -21.39 -6.48
C LEU A 303 2.78 -22.09 -5.24
N TYR A 304 1.45 -22.02 -5.09
CA TYR A 304 0.73 -22.59 -3.95
C TYR A 304 1.09 -24.06 -3.71
N ARG A 305 1.63 -24.38 -2.52
CA ARG A 305 2.10 -25.72 -2.08
C ARG A 305 3.30 -26.30 -2.83
N VAL A 306 3.91 -25.57 -3.77
CA VAL A 306 5.17 -25.95 -4.41
C VAL A 306 6.33 -25.18 -3.79
N GLY A 307 6.18 -23.86 -3.65
CA GLY A 307 7.22 -22.96 -3.14
C GLY A 307 7.55 -21.84 -4.12
N GLU A 308 8.65 -21.13 -3.86
CA GLU A 308 9.13 -20.00 -4.65
C GLU A 308 10.29 -20.41 -5.55
N ILE A 309 10.27 -19.93 -6.78
CA ILE A 309 11.33 -20.15 -7.77
C ILE A 309 11.87 -18.78 -8.18
N PHE A 310 13.11 -18.50 -7.77
CA PHE A 310 13.83 -17.29 -8.11
C PHE A 310 14.65 -17.52 -9.38
N GLY A 311 14.65 -16.57 -10.30
CA GLY A 311 15.40 -16.67 -11.54
C GLY A 311 15.55 -15.35 -12.25
N THR A 312 16.23 -15.39 -13.39
CA THR A 312 16.30 -14.25 -14.32
C THR A 312 15.47 -14.52 -15.56
N PHE A 313 15.10 -13.46 -16.28
CA PHE A 313 14.39 -13.58 -17.55
C PHE A 313 15.02 -12.77 -18.68
N THR A 314 14.83 -13.22 -19.91
CA THR A 314 15.31 -12.54 -21.13
C THR A 314 14.23 -12.47 -22.19
N LYS A 315 14.08 -11.32 -22.85
CA LYS A 315 13.04 -11.10 -23.86
C LYS A 315 13.27 -11.94 -25.12
N LYS A 316 12.27 -12.75 -25.51
CA LYS A 316 12.28 -13.57 -26.74
C LYS A 316 11.50 -12.92 -27.88
N THR A 317 10.27 -12.48 -27.59
CA THR A 317 9.39 -11.76 -28.52
C THR A 317 8.83 -10.52 -27.81
N ASN A 318 7.79 -9.86 -28.31
CA ASN A 318 7.20 -8.71 -27.60
C ASN A 318 6.65 -9.10 -26.22
N ASP A 319 6.02 -10.28 -26.15
CA ASP A 319 5.17 -10.71 -25.02
C ASP A 319 5.67 -12.01 -24.36
N GLU A 320 6.65 -12.70 -24.95
CA GLU A 320 7.27 -13.91 -24.39
C GLU A 320 8.71 -13.67 -23.91
N TYR A 321 9.04 -14.25 -22.77
CA TYR A 321 10.34 -14.15 -22.10
C TYR A 321 10.84 -15.55 -21.72
N SER A 322 12.11 -15.82 -21.93
CA SER A 322 12.76 -17.05 -21.43
C SER A 322 13.13 -16.84 -19.97
N PHE A 323 12.78 -17.79 -19.11
CA PHE A 323 13.13 -17.81 -17.69
C PHE A 323 14.13 -18.92 -17.40
N GLU A 324 15.07 -18.66 -16.50
CA GLU A 324 16.05 -19.62 -15.97
C GLU A 324 16.21 -19.39 -14.46
N SER A 325 16.03 -20.44 -13.66
CA SER A 325 16.12 -20.35 -12.20
C SER A 325 17.57 -20.21 -11.71
N ASN A 326 17.75 -19.54 -10.57
CA ASN A 326 19.07 -19.25 -9.99
C ASN A 326 19.84 -20.51 -9.54
N ASP A 327 19.15 -21.63 -9.38
CA ASP A 327 19.73 -22.95 -9.07
C ASP A 327 19.96 -23.82 -10.32
N GLU A 328 19.71 -23.29 -11.52
CA GLU A 328 19.80 -23.95 -12.82
C GLU A 328 18.88 -25.19 -12.98
N THR A 329 17.92 -25.43 -12.07
CA THR A 329 17.07 -26.64 -12.12
C THR A 329 15.81 -26.48 -12.98
N ILE A 330 15.35 -25.26 -13.24
CA ILE A 330 14.10 -24.98 -13.96
C ILE A 330 14.36 -23.95 -15.07
N LYS A 331 13.91 -24.27 -16.29
CA LYS A 331 13.74 -23.27 -17.35
C LYS A 331 12.29 -23.20 -17.78
N GLY A 332 11.83 -22.01 -18.13
CA GLY A 332 10.45 -21.81 -18.58
C GLY A 332 10.27 -20.69 -19.59
N ILE A 333 9.01 -20.48 -19.97
CA ILE A 333 8.56 -19.35 -20.77
C ILE A 333 7.52 -18.59 -19.97
N ILE A 334 7.82 -17.32 -19.68
CA ILE A 334 6.86 -16.37 -19.15
C ILE A 334 6.16 -15.69 -20.34
N ARG A 335 4.85 -15.49 -20.25
CA ARG A 335 4.05 -14.75 -21.24
C ARG A 335 3.21 -13.68 -20.56
N ILE A 336 3.37 -12.44 -20.97
CA ILE A 336 2.57 -11.30 -20.48
C ILE A 336 1.42 -11.06 -21.46
N LYS A 337 0.19 -10.94 -20.98
CA LYS A 337 -1.03 -10.72 -21.79
C LYS A 337 -1.59 -9.30 -21.57
N GLY A 338 -0.70 -8.33 -21.36
CA GLY A 338 -1.05 -6.94 -21.04
C GLY A 338 -1.85 -6.82 -19.74
N TRP A 339 -3.14 -6.50 -19.87
CA TRP A 339 -4.11 -6.37 -18.78
C TRP A 339 -4.87 -7.68 -18.50
N ASP A 340 -4.71 -8.74 -19.32
CA ASP A 340 -5.34 -10.06 -19.13
C ASP A 340 -4.48 -11.02 -18.28
N GLY A 341 -3.45 -10.49 -17.61
CA GLY A 341 -2.58 -11.23 -16.69
C GLY A 341 -1.32 -11.78 -17.36
N ALA A 342 -0.79 -12.86 -16.81
CA ALA A 342 0.42 -13.53 -17.30
C ALA A 342 0.33 -15.05 -17.15
N SER A 343 1.30 -15.77 -17.73
CA SER A 343 1.45 -17.21 -17.50
C SER A 343 2.90 -17.67 -17.52
N PHE A 344 3.17 -18.76 -16.81
CA PHE A 344 4.45 -19.44 -16.77
C PHE A 344 4.29 -20.89 -17.25
N GLU A 345 5.11 -21.30 -18.21
CA GLU A 345 5.18 -22.67 -18.73
C GLU A 345 6.58 -23.25 -18.49
N VAL A 346 6.67 -24.37 -17.77
CA VAL A 346 7.94 -25.07 -17.53
C VAL A 346 8.37 -25.79 -18.81
N THR A 347 9.59 -25.52 -19.28
CA THR A 347 10.14 -26.14 -20.50
C THR A 347 11.22 -27.17 -20.20
N GLU A 348 12.00 -26.98 -19.13
CA GLU A 348 12.97 -27.95 -18.62
C GLU A 348 12.86 -27.98 -17.09
N ALA A 349 12.96 -29.18 -16.51
CA ALA A 349 12.97 -29.40 -15.08
C ALA A 349 13.98 -30.52 -14.74
N GLY A 350 14.85 -30.26 -13.76
CA GLY A 350 15.78 -31.23 -13.17
C GLY A 350 15.11 -32.04 -12.05
N ASP A 351 15.83 -32.26 -10.94
CA ASP A 351 15.27 -32.84 -9.70
C ASP A 351 14.38 -31.80 -8.97
N SER A 352 13.25 -31.46 -9.59
CA SER A 352 12.24 -30.52 -9.08
C SER A 352 10.90 -31.21 -8.81
N ILE A 353 10.03 -30.54 -8.06
CA ILE A 353 8.62 -30.94 -7.90
C ILE A 353 7.82 -30.68 -9.19
N LEU A 354 8.27 -29.73 -10.02
CA LEU A 354 7.67 -29.39 -11.31
C LEU A 354 8.16 -30.30 -12.44
N ALA A 355 7.31 -30.47 -13.46
CA ALA A 355 7.61 -31.20 -14.68
C ALA A 355 7.60 -30.30 -15.92
N ALA A 356 8.39 -30.66 -16.93
CA ALA A 356 8.32 -30.01 -18.24
C ALA A 356 6.93 -30.19 -18.87
N GLY A 357 6.30 -29.07 -19.23
CA GLY A 357 4.92 -28.99 -19.72
C GLY A 357 3.91 -28.48 -18.68
N ASP A 358 4.28 -28.32 -17.41
CA ASP A 358 3.43 -27.69 -16.39
C ASP A 358 3.16 -26.21 -16.74
N LYS A 359 1.94 -25.75 -16.46
CA LYS A 359 1.45 -24.41 -16.80
C LYS A 359 0.71 -23.77 -15.64
N PHE A 360 1.02 -22.50 -15.40
CA PHE A 360 0.44 -21.68 -14.36
C PHE A 360 -0.02 -20.36 -14.99
N ASP A 361 -1.27 -19.99 -14.78
CA ASP A 361 -1.82 -18.69 -15.19
C ASP A 361 -1.99 -17.81 -13.95
N PHE A 362 -1.63 -16.53 -14.07
CA PHE A 362 -1.70 -15.53 -13.01
C PHE A 362 -2.60 -14.39 -13.49
N GLY A 363 -3.63 -14.05 -12.71
CA GLY A 363 -4.55 -12.98 -13.04
C GLY A 363 -3.88 -11.61 -13.00
N PHE A 364 -4.45 -10.64 -13.72
CA PHE A 364 -4.09 -9.25 -13.53
C PHE A 364 -4.85 -8.68 -12.32
N VAL A 365 -4.10 -8.22 -11.32
CA VAL A 365 -4.65 -7.63 -10.09
C VAL A 365 -3.95 -6.31 -9.76
N PHE A 366 -2.64 -6.20 -10.01
CA PHE A 366 -1.75 -5.14 -9.56
C PHE A 366 -0.97 -4.48 -10.70
#